data_AF-A0A3D4YBZ4-F1
#
_entry.id   AF-A0A3D4YBZ4-F1
#
_cell.length_a   1.000
_cell.length_b   1.000
_cell.length_c   1.000
_cell.angle_alpha   90.00
_cell.angle_beta   90.00
_cell.angle_gamma   90.00
#
_symmetry.space_group_name_H-M   'P 1'
#
loop_
_entity.id
_entity.type
_entity.pdbx_description
1 polymer ?
#
loop_
_entity_poly.entity_id
_entity_poly.type
_entity_poly.pdbx_seq_one_letter_code
_entity_poly.pdbx_strand_id
1 'polypeptide(L)' 'MKIKEGCTASTSDFWYDLTKGGYLKPEEILENKEDVELVKDAVAVLTAFENSCEEQIEDFVQ' A
#
# COMPACT_ATOMS: atom_id res chain seq x y z
N MET A 1 -4.34 13.13 -3.79
CA MET A 1 -3.25 13.18 -2.80
C MET A 1 -2.09 13.96 -3.37
N LYS A 2 -1.39 14.76 -2.56
CA LYS A 2 -0.23 15.56 -2.99
C LYS A 2 1.09 14.89 -2.57
N ILE A 3 2.04 14.78 -3.50
CA ILE A 3 3.37 14.19 -3.27
C ILE A 3 4.35 15.28 -2.82
N LYS A 4 5.22 14.97 -1.87
CA LYS A 4 6.30 15.86 -1.43
C LYS A 4 7.22 16.23 -2.59
N GLU A 5 7.62 17.49 -2.64
CA GLU A 5 8.58 17.98 -3.64
C GLU A 5 9.91 17.22 -3.55
N GLY A 6 10.48 16.84 -4.70
CA GLY A 6 11.74 16.10 -4.77
C GLY A 6 11.64 14.61 -4.41
N CYS A 7 10.45 14.08 -4.16
CA CYS A 7 10.26 12.64 -3.96
C CYS A 7 10.54 11.87 -5.26
N THR A 8 11.44 10.88 -5.20
CA THR A 8 11.83 10.03 -6.36
C THR A 8 11.46 8.56 -6.15
N ALA A 9 10.45 8.28 -5.33
CA ALA A 9 10.00 6.91 -5.09
C ALA A 9 9.53 6.25 -6.39
N SER A 10 10.09 5.09 -6.73
CA SER A 10 9.73 4.31 -7.91
C SER A 10 9.89 2.82 -7.64
N THR A 11 9.04 1.99 -8.20
CA THR A 11 9.11 0.53 -8.06
C THR A 11 8.52 -0.17 -9.27
N SER A 12 8.99 -1.38 -9.54
CA SER A 12 8.39 -2.32 -10.50
C SER A 12 7.24 -3.13 -9.93
N ASP A 13 7.13 -3.23 -8.60
CA ASP A 13 6.07 -3.95 -7.91
C ASP A 13 5.47 -3.07 -6.80
N PHE A 14 4.50 -2.26 -7.20
CA PHE A 14 3.87 -1.27 -6.34
C PHE A 14 3.17 -1.91 -5.13
N TRP A 15 2.45 -3.02 -5.33
CA TRP A 15 1.67 -3.62 -4.25
C TRP A 15 2.57 -4.29 -3.22
N TYR A 16 3.57 -5.05 -3.68
CA TYR A 16 4.57 -5.63 -2.79
C TYR A 16 5.27 -4.54 -1.99
N ASP A 17 5.79 -3.50 -2.63
CA ASP A 17 6.57 -2.47 -1.93
C ASP A 17 5.75 -1.59 -0.98
N LEU A 18 4.45 -1.42 -1.26
CA LEU A 18 3.52 -0.69 -0.40
C LEU A 18 3.11 -1.50 0.85
N THR A 19 3.04 -2.82 0.74
CA THR A 19 2.43 -3.66 1.79
C THR A 19 3.40 -4.63 2.47
N LYS A 20 4.28 -5.30 1.70
CA LYS A 20 5.16 -6.39 2.16
C LYS A 20 6.64 -6.02 2.14
N GLY A 21 7.10 -5.31 1.11
CA GLY A 21 8.50 -4.89 0.89
C GLY A 21 8.92 -3.64 1.65
N GLY A 22 7.97 -2.76 2.02
CA GLY A 22 8.20 -1.60 2.89
C GLY A 22 8.99 -0.43 2.25
N TYR A 23 9.18 -0.43 0.93
CA TYR A 23 9.90 0.61 0.20
C TYR A 23 9.01 1.81 -0.18
N LEU A 24 7.69 1.61 -0.29
CA LEU A 24 6.75 2.70 -0.53
C LEU A 24 6.00 3.06 0.76
N LYS A 25 6.54 4.03 1.50
CA LYS A 25 5.94 4.50 2.74
C LYS A 25 5.12 5.78 2.51
N PRO A 26 3.79 5.75 2.68
CA PRO A 26 2.95 6.93 2.46
C PRO A 26 3.41 8.15 3.26
N GLU A 27 3.85 7.97 4.51
CA GLU A 27 4.37 9.06 5.36
C GLU A 27 5.67 9.70 4.85
N GLU A 28 6.45 9.00 4.03
CA GLU A 28 7.67 9.51 3.43
C GLU A 28 7.40 10.18 2.08
N ILE A 29 6.27 9.84 1.42
CA ILE A 29 5.93 10.27 0.05
C ILE A 29 4.91 11.40 0.02
N LEU A 30 3.86 11.35 0.85
CA LEU A 30 2.72 12.26 0.77
C LEU A 30 2.93 13.50 1.65
N GLU A 31 2.51 14.65 1.16
CA GLU A 31 2.67 15.93 1.85
C GLU A 31 1.66 16.10 3.00
N ASN A 32 0.42 15.65 2.79
CA ASN A 32 -0.66 15.83 3.75
C ASN A 32 -0.85 14.60 4.63
N LYS A 33 -1.00 14.82 5.94
CA LYS A 33 -1.27 13.73 6.89
C LYS A 33 -2.59 13.01 6.61
N GLU A 34 -3.63 13.74 6.20
CA GLU A 34 -4.93 13.14 5.84
C GLU A 34 -4.82 12.16 4.68
N ASP A 35 -4.00 12.49 3.67
CA ASP A 35 -3.72 11.59 2.54
C ASP A 35 -2.97 10.32 3.01
N VAL A 36 -2.03 10.47 3.96
CA VAL A 36 -1.29 9.33 4.54
C VAL A 36 -2.23 8.35 5.23
N GLU A 37 -3.09 8.84 6.11
CA GLU A 37 -4.05 7.99 6.82
C GLU A 37 -5.02 7.33 5.84
N LEU A 38 -5.50 8.08 4.84
CA LEU A 38 -6.39 7.54 3.81
C LEU A 38 -5.75 6.37 3.03
N VAL A 39 -4.46 6.47 2.67
CA VAL A 39 -3.76 5.34 2.03
C VAL A 39 -3.62 4.16 2.99
N LYS A 40 -3.26 4.40 4.25
CA LYS A 40 -3.09 3.34 5.24
C LYS A 40 -4.39 2.58 5.50
N ASP A 41 -5.50 3.29 5.62
CA ASP A 41 -6.82 2.70 5.78
C ASP A 41 -7.21 1.86 4.56
N ALA A 42 -6.98 2.38 3.35
CA ALA A 42 -7.24 1.65 2.12
C ALA A 42 -6.39 0.37 2.01
N VAL A 43 -5.09 0.45 2.35
CA VAL A 43 -4.19 -0.71 2.39
C VAL A 43 -4.70 -1.74 3.39
N ALA A 44 -5.09 -1.33 4.60
CA ALA A 44 -5.60 -2.25 5.61
C ALA A 44 -6.86 -3.00 5.15
N VAL A 45 -7.80 -2.30 4.49
CA VAL A 45 -9.01 -2.91 3.93
C VAL A 45 -8.67 -3.92 2.84
N LEU A 46 -7.77 -3.55 1.91
CA LEU A 46 -7.37 -4.43 0.82
C LEU A 46 -6.59 -5.65 1.31
N THR A 47 -5.70 -5.50 2.29
CA THR A 47 -5.00 -6.63 2.92
C THR A 47 -5.97 -7.55 3.66
N ALA A 48 -6.96 -7.00 4.38
CA ALA A 48 -7.98 -7.83 5.03
C ALA A 48 -8.81 -8.63 4.01
N PHE A 49 -9.12 -8.02 2.87
CA PHE A 49 -9.79 -8.69 1.76
C PHE A 49 -8.90 -9.79 1.15
N GLU A 50 -7.64 -9.49 0.87
CA GLU A 50 -6.65 -10.46 0.37
C GLU A 50 -6.53 -11.68 1.30
N ASN A 51 -6.37 -11.45 2.60
CA ASN A 51 -6.33 -12.52 3.60
C ASN A 51 -7.62 -13.35 3.59
N SER A 52 -8.78 -12.70 3.44
CA SER A 52 -10.07 -13.42 3.35
C SER A 52 -10.13 -14.32 2.11
N CYS A 53 -9.54 -13.89 0.99
CA CYS A 53 -9.41 -14.70 -0.21
C CYS A 53 -8.45 -15.88 0.02
N GLU A 54 -7.27 -15.64 0.58
CA GLU A 54 -6.28 -16.67 0.91
C GLU A 54 -6.85 -17.76 1.84
N GLU A 55 -7.67 -17.36 2.82
CA GLU A 55 -8.25 -18.28 3.80
C GLU A 55 -9.44 -19.08 3.25
N GLN A 56 -10.23 -18.51 2.33
CA GLN A 56 -11.55 -19.04 1.96
C GLN A 56 -11.63 -19.57 0.54
N ILE A 57 -10.64 -19.31 -0.32
CA ILE A 57 -10.65 -19.69 -1.73
C ILE A 57 -9.55 -20.74 -1.98
N GLU A 58 -9.98 -21.97 -2.29
CA GLU A 58 -9.08 -23.04 -2.74
C GLU A 58 -8.33 -22.61 -4.01
N ASP A 59 -7.02 -22.89 -4.07
CA ASP A 59 -6.11 -22.49 -5.15
C ASP A 59 -5.93 -20.97 -5.37
N PHE A 60 -6.16 -20.13 -4.36
CA PHE A 60 -5.78 -18.72 -4.45
C PHE A 60 -4.24 -18.60 -4.56
N VAL A 61 -3.76 -18.04 -5.67
CA VAL A 61 -2.32 -17.81 -5.94
C VAL A 61 -2.07 -16.32 -6.06
N GLN A 62 -1.08 -15.83 -5.30
CA GLN A 62 -0.65 -14.43 -5.29
C GLN A 62 0.43 -14.16 -6.34
#